data_AF-A0A923Z1A8-F1
#
_entry.id   AF-A0A923Z1A8-F1
#
_cell.length_a   1.000
_cell.length_b   1.000
_cell.length_c   1.000
_cell.angle_alpha   90.00
_cell.angle_beta   90.00
_cell.angle_gamma   90.00
#
_symmetry.space_group_name_H-M   'P 1'
#
loop_
_entity.id
_entity.type
_entity.pdbx_description
1 polymer ?
#
loop_
_entity_poly.entity_id
_entity_poly.type
_entity_poly.pdbx_seq_one_letter_code
_entity_poly.pdbx_strand_id
1 'polypeptide(L)' 'PGTAVFRAALKNALEASGGIAITQGVIKFTPKDHFGLASSARMMLTIDGGNWKAVAP' A
#
# COMPACT_ATOMS: atom_id res chain seq x y z
N PRO A 1 10.12 -7.02 22.41
CA PRO A 1 10.08 -6.93 20.94
C PRO A 1 11.47 -6.58 20.37
N GLY A 2 11.96 -7.34 19.38
CA GLY A 2 13.28 -7.06 18.76
C GLY A 2 14.26 -8.24 18.69
N THR A 3 13.86 -9.45 19.05
CA THR A 3 14.67 -10.66 18.76
C THR A 3 14.63 -10.98 17.26
N ALA A 4 15.61 -11.75 16.77
CA ALA A 4 15.63 -12.18 15.37
C ALA A 4 14.36 -12.97 14.99
N VAL A 5 13.92 -13.86 15.89
CA VAL A 5 12.69 -14.66 15.72
C VAL A 5 11.46 -13.76 15.60
N PHE A 6 11.34 -12.73 16.46
CA PHE A 6 10.21 -11.81 16.41
C PHE A 6 10.18 -11.01 15.10
N ARG A 7 11.33 -10.53 14.62
CA ARG A 7 11.41 -9.82 13.33
C ARG A 7 11.02 -10.72 12.15
N ALA A 8 11.48 -11.97 12.15
CA ALA A 8 11.13 -12.94 11.13
C ALA A 8 9.62 -13.23 11.14
N ALA A 9 9.03 -13.44 12.32
CA ALA A 9 7.60 -13.67 12.46
C ALA A 9 6.76 -12.47 11.99
N LEU A 10 7.18 -11.24 12.34
CA LEU A 10 6.51 -10.03 11.88
C LEU A 10 6.57 -9.88 10.36
N LYS A 11 7.74 -10.10 9.75
CA LYS A 11 7.89 -10.10 8.28
C LYS A 11 6.93 -11.11 7.64
N ASN A 12 6.96 -12.36 8.11
CA ASN A 12 6.11 -13.41 7.59
C ASN A 12 4.62 -13.06 7.73
N ALA A 13 4.22 -12.45 8.85
CA ALA A 13 2.84 -12.02 9.06
C ALA A 13 2.41 -10.94 8.05
N LEU A 14 3.27 -9.97 7.76
CA LEU A 14 2.99 -8.93 6.76
C LEU A 14 2.88 -9.50 5.35
N GLU A 15 3.80 -10.40 4.96
CA GLU A 15 3.81 -11.04 3.64
C GLU A 15 2.69 -12.09 3.44
N ALA A 16 2.15 -12.63 4.53
CA ALA A 16 1.03 -13.57 4.51
C ALA A 16 -0.33 -12.90 4.78
N SER A 17 -0.33 -11.69 5.32
CA SER A 17 -1.56 -10.91 5.47
C SER A 17 -2.12 -10.60 4.07
N GLY A 18 -3.43 -10.75 3.91
CA GLY A 18 -4.11 -10.42 2.66
C GLY A 18 -4.07 -8.91 2.38
N GLY A 19 -5.11 -8.38 1.74
CA GLY A 19 -5.17 -6.94 1.51
C GLY A 19 -5.28 -6.16 2.83
N ILE A 20 -4.32 -5.26 3.09
CA ILE A 20 -4.39 -4.29 4.18
C ILE A 20 -4.89 -2.96 3.61
N ALA A 21 -6.00 -2.46 4.14
CA ALA A 21 -6.54 -1.16 3.74
C ALA A 21 -5.74 -0.01 4.39
N ILE A 22 -5.35 0.97 3.57
CA ILE A 22 -4.69 2.23 3.96
C ILE A 22 -5.38 3.41 3.24
N THR A 23 -5.04 4.66 3.57
CA THR A 23 -5.68 5.83 2.94
C THR A 23 -5.35 5.95 1.45
N GLN A 24 -4.27 5.33 1.00
CA GLN A 24 -3.78 5.31 -0.39
C GLN A 24 -4.31 4.11 -1.19
N GLY A 25 -5.16 3.26 -0.62
CA GLY A 25 -5.74 2.09 -1.28
C GLY A 25 -5.56 0.81 -0.47
N VAL A 26 -5.26 -0.29 -1.15
CA VAL A 26 -5.01 -1.59 -0.50
C VAL A 26 -3.60 -2.05 -0.85
N ILE A 27 -2.82 -2.37 0.17
CA ILE A 27 -1.50 -2.99 0.02
C ILE A 27 -1.60 -4.50 0.19
N LYS A 28 -0.86 -5.24 -0.63
CA LYS A 28 -0.65 -6.68 -0.50
C LYS A 28 0.84 -6.96 -0.62
N PHE A 29 1.51 -7.13 0.51
CA PHE A 29 2.92 -7.51 0.50
C PHE A 29 3.11 -8.94 0.06
N THR A 30 4.21 -9.20 -0.62
CA THR A 30 4.67 -10.56 -0.94
C THR A 30 6.18 -10.64 -0.70
N PRO A 31 6.79 -11.83 -0.62
CA PRO A 31 8.23 -11.96 -0.50
C PRO A 31 9.04 -11.30 -1.63
N LYS A 32 8.39 -11.02 -2.78
CA LYS A 32 9.02 -10.42 -3.98
C LYS A 32 8.62 -8.95 -4.20
N ASP A 33 7.58 -8.48 -3.53
CA ASP A 33 7.04 -7.13 -3.69
C ASP A 33 6.71 -6.53 -2.32
N HIS A 34 7.57 -5.60 -1.90
CA HIS A 34 7.43 -4.83 -0.66
C HIS A 34 6.85 -3.43 -0.90
N PHE A 35 6.42 -3.11 -2.12
CA PHE A 35 5.60 -1.93 -2.40
C PHE A 35 4.12 -2.27 -2.27
N GLY A 36 3.69 -3.36 -2.90
CA GLY A 36 2.40 -4.02 -2.66
C GLY A 36 1.15 -3.24 -3.08
N LEU A 37 1.30 -2.05 -3.68
CA LEU A 37 0.18 -1.24 -4.17
C LEU A 37 -0.33 -1.76 -5.50
N ALA A 38 -1.64 -2.02 -5.57
CA ALA A 38 -2.31 -2.35 -6.83
C ALA A 38 -2.36 -1.13 -7.77
N SER A 39 -2.65 -1.36 -9.06
CA SER A 39 -2.81 -0.28 -10.05
C SER A 39 -3.94 0.70 -9.72
N SER A 40 -4.85 0.34 -8.83
CA SER A 40 -5.93 1.20 -8.31
C SER A 40 -5.47 2.16 -7.21
N ALA A 41 -4.26 2.00 -6.68
CA ALA A 41 -3.71 2.86 -5.62
C ALA A 41 -3.20 4.22 -6.12
N ARG A 42 -3.43 4.55 -7.40
CA ARG A 42 -3.03 5.80 -8.02
C ARG A 42 -4.25 6.48 -8.63
N MET A 43 -4.31 7.79 -8.47
CA MET A 43 -5.25 8.66 -9.16
C MET A 43 -4.51 9.84 -9.78
N MET A 44 -4.98 10.30 -10.93
CA MET A 44 -4.44 11.50 -11.55
C MET A 44 -5.23 12.71 -11.05
N LEU A 45 -4.51 13.74 -10.64
CA LEU A 45 -5.09 15.02 -10.20
C LEU A 45 -4.70 16.12 -11.19
N THR A 46 -5.59 17.10 -11.33
CA THR A 46 -5.32 18.37 -12.02
C THR A 46 -5.71 19.55 -11.11
N ILE A 47 -5.37 20.76 -11.51
CA ILE A 47 -5.81 22.00 -10.88
C ILE A 47 -7.03 22.55 -11.63
N ASP A 48 -8.11 22.83 -10.91
CA ASP A 48 -9.31 23.50 -11.42
C ASP A 48 -9.74 24.58 -10.40
N GLY A 49 -9.77 25.85 -10.84
CA GLY A 49 -10.11 26.97 -9.97
C GLY A 49 -9.25 27.10 -8.71
N GLY A 50 -7.95 26.75 -8.79
CA GLY A 50 -7.03 26.78 -7.65
C GLY A 50 -7.17 25.61 -6.67
N ASN A 51 -8.02 24.62 -6.97
CA ASN A 51 -8.23 23.42 -6.14
C ASN A 51 -7.80 22.15 -6.87
N TRP A 52 -7.53 21.09 -6.11
CA TRP A 52 -7.30 19.76 -6.66
C TRP A 52 -8.61 19.14 -7.17
N LYS A 53 -8.58 18.60 -8.38
CA LYS A 53 -9.70 17.85 -8.97
C LYS A 53 -9.20 16.52 -9.52
N ALA A 54 -9.93 15.45 -9.25
CA ALA A 54 -9.66 14.15 -9.86
C ALA A 54 -9.87 14.22 -11.38
N VAL A 55 -8.89 13.72 -12.14
CA VAL A 55 -9.09 13.50 -13.57
C VAL A 55 -9.92 12.24 -13.73
N ALA A 56 -11.10 12.37 -14.33
CA ALA A 56 -11.92 11.21 -14.67
C ALA A 56 -11.11 10.31 -15.63
N PRO A 57 -11.18 8.98 -15.47
CA PRO A 57 -10.50 8.04 -16.36
C PRO A 57 -10.95 8.18 -17.82
#